data_AF-A0A4U7D5E2-F1
#
_entry.id   AF-A0A4U7D5E2-F1
#
_cell.length_a   1.000
_cell.length_b   1.000
_cell.length_c   1.000
_cell.angle_alpha   90.00
_cell.angle_beta   90.00
_cell.angle_gamma   90.00
#
_symmetry.space_group_name_H-M   'P 1'
#
loop_
_entity.id
_entity.type
_entity.pdbx_description
1 polymer ?
#
loop_
_entity_poly.entity_id
_entity_poly.type
_entity_poly.pdbx_seq_one_letter_code
_entity_poly.pdbx_strand_id
1 'polypeptide(L)'
;YEENYRRAMETQEPVSFDSYYEPLDTWFNARAFPSDEGLSVYLLDVTERRELEQRQEESLRAIQRLYAVSSDQDRTFEAKVAEILTIGCEYLDLPNGFLTRIEDDTQHIEVSHASHPLLQPGETCPLDEAYC
;
A
#
# COMPACT_ATOMS: atom_id res chain seq x y z
N TYR A 1 17.76 -16.14 13.19
CA TYR A 1 18.34 -17.06 12.18
C TYR A 1 19.00 -18.27 12.81
N GLU A 2 19.87 -18.07 13.81
CA GLU A 2 20.61 -19.14 14.49
C GLU A 2 19.73 -20.28 15.03
N GLU A 3 18.57 -19.97 15.60
CA GLU A 3 17.64 -20.98 16.13
C GLU A 3 17.14 -21.95 15.06
N ASN A 4 16.81 -21.46 13.86
CA ASN A 4 16.35 -22.33 12.77
C ASN A 4 17.48 -23.24 12.27
N TYR A 5 18.70 -22.72 12.15
CA TYR A 5 19.86 -23.51 11.75
C TYR A 5 20.23 -24.57 12.80
N ARG A 6 20.15 -24.21 14.09
CA ARG A 6 20.34 -25.15 15.19
C ARG A 6 19.28 -26.24 15.18
N ARG A 7 18.01 -25.86 14.99
CA ARG A 7 16.91 -26.83 14.88
C ARG A 7 17.12 -27.81 13.73
N ALA A 8 17.54 -27.35 12.55
CA ALA A 8 17.84 -28.22 11.42
C ALA A 8 18.92 -29.26 11.77
N MET A 9 19.98 -28.83 12.47
CA MET A 9 21.04 -29.74 12.93
C MET A 9 20.57 -30.70 14.02
N GLU A 10 19.70 -30.26 14.93
CA GLU A 10 19.17 -31.09 16.02
C GLU A 10 18.17 -32.13 15.50
N THR A 11 17.28 -31.75 14.59
CA THR A 11 16.26 -32.66 14.05
C THR A 11 16.75 -33.47 12.86
N GLN A 12 17.86 -33.08 12.25
CA GLN A 12 18.34 -33.61 10.96
C GLN A 12 17.28 -33.49 9.85
N GLU A 13 16.40 -32.50 9.95
CA GLU A 13 15.38 -32.20 8.95
C GLU A 13 15.66 -30.86 8.28
N PRO A 14 15.46 -30.74 6.95
CA PRO A 14 15.58 -29.47 6.26
C PRO A 14 14.59 -28.43 6.80
N VAL A 15 15.05 -27.19 6.97
CA VAL A 15 14.19 -26.06 7.34
C VAL A 15 14.22 -24.99 6.27
N SER A 16 13.07 -24.32 6.09
CA SER A 16 12.92 -23.18 5.19
C SER A 16 12.28 -22.03 5.96
N PHE A 17 12.82 -20.83 5.83
CA PHE A 17 12.26 -19.62 6.45
C PHE A 17 12.62 -18.36 5.66
N ASP A 18 11.75 -17.36 5.75
CA ASP A 18 12.02 -16.03 5.20
C ASP A 18 12.76 -15.16 6.23
N SER A 19 13.67 -14.34 5.74
CA SER A 19 14.60 -13.54 6.53
C SER A 19 14.86 -12.21 5.84
N TYR A 20 14.71 -11.11 6.56
CA TYR A 20 15.14 -9.80 6.06
C TYR A 20 16.58 -9.52 6.47
N TYR A 21 17.40 -9.12 5.50
CA TYR A 21 18.79 -8.78 5.70
C TYR A 21 19.02 -7.30 5.42
N GLU A 22 19.00 -6.51 6.51
CA GLU A 22 19.10 -5.05 6.51
C GLU A 22 20.30 -4.50 5.70
N PRO A 23 21.53 -5.06 5.76
CA PRO A 23 22.67 -4.52 5.00
C PRO A 23 22.51 -4.53 3.48
N LEU A 24 21.63 -5.39 2.94
CA LEU A 24 21.32 -5.45 1.51
C LEU A 24 19.89 -5.02 1.20
N ASP A 25 19.10 -4.63 2.22
CA ASP A 25 17.68 -4.35 2.07
C ASP A 25 16.94 -5.46 1.29
N THR A 26 17.25 -6.72 1.59
CA THR A 26 16.81 -7.87 0.80
C THR A 26 16.11 -8.90 1.67
N TRP A 27 15.00 -9.43 1.19
CA TRP A 27 14.35 -10.60 1.76
C TRP A 27 14.91 -11.88 1.13
N PHE A 28 15.45 -12.77 1.94
CA PHE A 28 15.89 -14.09 1.53
C PHE A 28 14.95 -15.19 2.04
N ASN A 29 14.61 -16.14 1.18
CA ASN A 29 14.15 -17.46 1.60
C ASN A 29 15.39 -18.33 1.81
N ALA A 30 15.72 -18.62 3.07
CA ALA A 30 16.83 -19.47 3.44
C ALA A 30 16.37 -20.91 3.58
N ARG A 31 17.06 -21.84 2.90
CA ARG A 31 16.85 -23.27 3.02
C ARG A 31 18.10 -23.92 3.57
N ALA A 32 18.00 -24.50 4.75
CA ALA A 32 19.10 -25.17 5.41
C ALA A 32 18.88 -26.69 5.37
N PHE A 33 19.88 -27.41 4.86
CA PHE A 33 19.89 -28.86 4.72
C PHE A 33 21.00 -29.40 5.64
N PRO A 34 20.63 -30.07 6.74
CA PRO A 34 21.59 -30.68 7.65
C PRO A 34 22.18 -31.96 7.02
N SER A 35 23.40 -32.29 7.42
CA SER A 35 24.05 -33.58 7.21
C SER A 35 24.88 -33.95 8.43
N ASP A 36 25.36 -35.20 8.47
CA ASP A 36 26.24 -35.68 9.54
C ASP A 36 27.54 -34.87 9.67
N GLU A 37 27.98 -34.22 8.59
CA GLU A 37 29.22 -33.44 8.53
C GLU A 37 29.01 -31.93 8.74
N GLY A 38 27.77 -31.42 8.69
CA GLY A 38 27.50 -30.00 8.87
C GLY A 38 26.17 -29.53 8.28
N LEU A 39 26.12 -28.26 7.88
CA LEU A 39 24.90 -27.60 7.41
C LEU A 39 25.17 -26.89 6.07
N SER A 40 24.39 -27.23 5.05
CA SER A 40 24.37 -26.52 3.77
C SER A 40 23.21 -25.52 3.75
N VAL A 41 23.46 -24.25 3.42
CA VAL A 41 22.42 -23.22 3.37
C VAL A 41 22.36 -22.60 1.98
N TYR A 42 21.17 -22.58 1.39
CA TYR A 42 20.88 -21.91 0.12
C TYR A 42 20.00 -20.69 0.41
N LEU A 43 20.35 -19.55 -0.19
CA LEU A 43 19.60 -18.31 -0.07
C LEU A 43 19.00 -17.97 -1.43
N LEU A 44 17.69 -17.70 -1.46
CA LEU A 44 16.99 -17.20 -2.63
C LEU A 44 16.48 -15.80 -2.32
N ASP A 45 16.85 -14.81 -3.12
CA ASP A 45 16.22 -13.48 -3.06
C ASP A 45 14.74 -13.60 -3.45
N VAL A 46 13.86 -13.15 -2.56
CA VAL A 46 12.41 -13.16 -2.75
C VAL A 46 11.81 -11.76 -2.64
N THR A 47 12.63 -10.72 -2.71
CA THR A 47 12.23 -9.32 -2.52
C THR A 47 11.20 -8.91 -3.56
N GLU A 48 11.51 -9.06 -4.85
CA GLU A 48 10.59 -8.70 -5.94
C GLU A 48 9.25 -9.44 -5.85
N ARG A 49 9.29 -10.74 -5.52
CA ARG A 49 8.07 -11.55 -5.33
C ARG A 49 7.21 -10.99 -4.20
N ARG A 50 7.82 -10.67 -3.06
CA ARG A 50 7.11 -10.11 -1.89
C ARG A 50 6.55 -8.73 -2.18
N GLU A 51 7.31 -7.86 -2.85
CA GLU A 51 6.83 -6.53 -3.24
C GLU A 51 5.66 -6.61 -4.23
N LEU A 52 5.68 -7.58 -5.16
CA LEU A 52 4.57 -7.82 -6.07
C LEU A 52 3.34 -8.34 -5.33
N GLU A 53 3.50 -9.32 -4.44
CA GLU A 53 2.42 -9.85 -3.59
C GLU A 53 1.82 -8.75 -2.73
N GLN A 54 2.64 -7.92 -2.09
CA GLN A 54 2.20 -6.79 -1.27
C GLN A 54 1.41 -5.77 -2.09
N ARG A 55 1.91 -5.35 -3.26
CA ARG A 55 1.18 -4.43 -4.16
C ARG A 55 -0.15 -5.00 -4.64
N GLN A 56 -0.20 -6.30 -4.92
CA GLN A 56 -1.45 -6.96 -5.29
C GLN A 56 -2.45 -6.96 -4.14
N GLU A 57 -2.02 -7.27 -2.93
CA GLU A 57 -2.88 -7.22 -1.74
C GLU A 57 -3.41 -5.81 -1.49
N GLU A 58 -2.56 -4.79 -1.56
CA GLU A 58 -2.95 -3.39 -1.39
C GLU A 58 -3.97 -2.96 -2.45
N SER A 59 -3.74 -3.35 -3.72
CA SER A 59 -4.68 -3.06 -4.81
C SER A 59 -6.03 -3.72 -4.59
N LEU A 60 -6.05 -5.00 -4.21
CA LEU A 60 -7.29 -5.72 -3.92
C LEU A 60 -8.04 -5.11 -2.75
N ARG A 61 -7.33 -4.71 -1.67
CA ARG A 61 -7.94 -4.03 -0.52
C ARG A 61 -8.56 -2.70 -0.92
N ALA A 62 -7.86 -1.89 -1.71
CA ALA A 62 -8.37 -0.61 -2.20
C ALA A 62 -9.63 -0.80 -3.05
N ILE A 63 -9.61 -1.74 -4.00
CA ILE A 63 -10.75 -2.09 -4.85
C ILE A 63 -11.95 -2.55 -4.02
N GLN A 64 -11.74 -3.44 -3.03
CA GLN A 64 -12.80 -3.91 -2.15
C GLN A 64 -13.43 -2.78 -1.34
N ARG A 65 -12.62 -1.85 -0.81
CA ARG A 65 -13.12 -0.65 -0.11
C ARG A 65 -13.94 0.24 -1.03
N LEU A 66 -13.44 0.52 -2.24
CA LEU A 66 -14.17 1.30 -3.24
C LEU A 66 -15.54 0.68 -3.56
N TYR A 67 -15.58 -0.63 -3.77
CA TYR A 67 -16.83 -1.35 -4.02
C TYR A 67 -17.81 -1.21 -2.85
N ALA A 68 -17.34 -1.47 -1.61
CA ALA A 68 -18.18 -1.36 -0.42
C ALA A 68 -18.84 0.02 -0.30
N VAL A 69 -18.06 1.10 -0.49
CA VAL A 69 -18.55 2.48 -0.43
C VAL A 69 -19.55 2.79 -1.54
N SER A 70 -19.25 2.36 -2.76
CA SER A 70 -20.14 2.62 -3.91
C SER A 70 -21.52 1.96 -3.74
N SER A 71 -21.53 0.73 -3.20
CA SER A 71 -22.74 -0.07 -3.01
C SER A 71 -23.60 0.29 -1.80
N ASP A 72 -23.04 1.04 -0.85
CA ASP A 72 -23.73 1.45 0.38
C ASP A 72 -24.87 2.42 0.04
N GLN A 73 -26.13 2.01 0.24
CA GLN A 73 -27.29 2.85 -0.12
C GLN A 73 -27.64 3.87 0.97
N ASP A 74 -27.09 3.74 2.17
CA ASP A 74 -27.42 4.58 3.31
C ASP A 74 -26.54 5.85 3.36
N ARG A 75 -25.46 5.90 2.56
CA ARG A 75 -24.57 7.07 2.43
C ARG A 75 -25.06 8.07 1.39
N THR A 76 -24.93 9.36 1.70
CA THR A 76 -25.13 10.43 0.72
C THR A 76 -24.04 10.39 -0.37
N PHE A 77 -24.31 11.03 -1.50
CA PHE A 77 -23.34 11.12 -2.60
C PHE A 77 -22.03 11.78 -2.13
N GLU A 78 -22.12 12.87 -1.39
CA GLU A 78 -20.97 13.62 -0.87
C GLU A 78 -20.12 12.75 0.07
N ALA A 79 -20.78 11.99 0.96
CA ALA A 79 -20.10 11.08 1.87
C ALA A 79 -19.39 9.92 1.13
N LYS A 80 -19.99 9.42 0.03
CA LYS A 80 -19.34 8.42 -0.83
C LYS A 80 -18.11 8.99 -1.53
N VAL A 81 -18.23 10.19 -2.12
CA VAL A 81 -17.12 10.84 -2.80
C VAL A 81 -15.96 11.12 -1.85
N ALA A 82 -16.24 11.61 -0.64
CA ALA A 82 -15.20 11.88 0.37
C ALA A 82 -14.42 10.62 0.76
N GLU A 83 -15.12 9.50 0.95
CA GLU A 83 -14.48 8.22 1.28
C GLU A 83 -13.70 7.66 0.08
N ILE A 84 -14.25 7.70 -1.13
CA ILE A 84 -13.55 7.29 -2.36
C ILE A 84 -12.26 8.09 -2.54
N LEU A 85 -12.33 9.40 -2.33
CA LEU A 85 -11.18 10.30 -2.41
C LEU A 85 -10.11 9.95 -1.37
N THR A 86 -10.53 9.62 -0.15
CA THR A 86 -9.64 9.15 0.93
C THR A 86 -8.94 7.85 0.54
N ILE A 87 -9.69 6.85 0.05
CA ILE A 87 -9.13 5.57 -0.42
C ILE A 87 -8.11 5.80 -1.54
N GLY A 88 -8.41 6.71 -2.48
CA GLY A 88 -7.52 7.07 -3.57
C GLY A 88 -6.21 7.70 -3.09
N CYS A 89 -6.28 8.64 -2.13
CA CYS A 89 -5.10 9.30 -1.56
C CYS A 89 -4.21 8.29 -0.82
N GLU A 90 -4.79 7.42 0.00
CA GLU A 90 -4.07 6.37 0.73
C GLU A 90 -3.38 5.38 -0.22
N TYR A 91 -4.09 4.93 -1.26
CA TYR A 91 -3.56 3.94 -2.20
C TYR A 91 -2.48 4.49 -3.14
N LEU A 92 -2.59 5.76 -3.53
CA LEU A 92 -1.65 6.41 -4.44
C LEU A 92 -0.49 7.12 -3.72
N ASP A 93 -0.47 7.06 -2.39
CA ASP A 93 0.47 7.79 -1.53
C ASP A 93 0.49 9.29 -1.86
N LEU A 94 -0.70 9.87 -2.06
CA LEU A 94 -0.89 11.28 -2.37
C LEU A 94 -1.34 12.04 -1.12
N PRO A 95 -0.66 13.14 -0.76
CA PRO A 95 -0.96 13.86 0.48
C PRO A 95 -2.26 14.67 0.41
N ASN A 96 -2.75 14.96 -0.80
CA ASN A 96 -3.95 15.74 -1.02
C ASN A 96 -4.75 15.18 -2.20
N GLY A 97 -6.08 15.20 -2.06
CA GLY A 97 -7.02 15.00 -3.16
C GLY A 97 -8.21 15.93 -2.99
N PHE A 98 -8.81 16.37 -4.08
CA PHE A 98 -10.05 17.16 -4.05
C PHE A 98 -10.86 16.90 -5.32
N LEU A 99 -12.18 17.07 -5.20
CA LEU A 99 -13.12 17.05 -6.31
C LEU A 99 -13.65 18.47 -6.51
N THR A 100 -13.62 18.92 -7.76
CA THR A 100 -14.09 20.25 -8.13
C THR A 100 -15.15 20.19 -9.21
N ARG A 101 -16.09 21.14 -9.14
CA ARG A 101 -16.98 21.48 -10.24
C ARG A 101 -16.51 22.79 -10.88
N ILE A 102 -16.65 22.89 -12.20
CA ILE A 102 -16.27 24.08 -12.96
C ILE A 102 -17.55 24.70 -13.53
N GLU A 103 -17.79 25.97 -13.23
CA GLU A 103 -18.91 26.77 -13.73
C GLU A 103 -18.41 28.18 -14.07
N ASP A 104 -18.74 28.70 -15.26
CA ASP A 104 -18.38 30.06 -15.71
C ASP A 104 -16.90 30.45 -15.45
N ASP A 105 -15.96 29.63 -15.93
CA ASP A 105 -14.50 29.78 -15.74
C ASP A 105 -14.04 29.84 -14.27
N THR A 106 -14.89 29.43 -13.33
CA THR A 106 -14.59 29.35 -11.90
C THR A 106 -14.61 27.90 -11.43
N GLN A 107 -13.55 27.50 -10.74
CA GLN A 107 -13.44 26.21 -10.07
C GLN A 107 -14.03 26.33 -8.66
N HIS A 108 -14.89 25.38 -8.30
CA HIS A 108 -15.50 25.24 -6.97
C HIS A 108 -15.10 23.90 -6.37
N ILE A 109 -14.49 23.91 -5.19
CA ILE A 109 -14.14 22.68 -4.47
C ILE A 109 -15.40 22.12 -3.80
N GLU A 110 -15.84 20.94 -4.21
CA GLU A 110 -17.02 20.27 -3.64
C GLU A 110 -16.64 19.34 -2.50
N VAL A 111 -15.52 18.62 -2.65
CA VAL A 111 -15.04 17.64 -1.66
C VAL A 111 -13.52 17.73 -1.59
N SER A 112 -12.96 17.58 -0.39
CA SER A 112 -11.52 17.63 -0.19
C SER A 112 -11.05 16.63 0.85
N HIS A 113 -9.93 16.00 0.53
CA HIS A 113 -9.02 15.27 1.42
C HIS A 113 -7.67 16.01 1.32
N ALA A 114 -7.65 17.27 1.74
CA ALA A 114 -6.44 18.09 1.74
C ALA A 114 -6.27 18.80 3.08
N SER A 115 -5.03 18.91 3.53
CA SER A 115 -4.69 19.69 4.73
C SER A 115 -4.52 21.18 4.44
N HIS A 116 -4.49 21.57 3.16
CA HIS A 116 -4.23 22.94 2.74
C HIS A 116 -5.49 23.82 2.90
N PRO A 117 -5.40 25.02 3.52
CA PRO A 117 -6.56 25.89 3.76
C PRO A 117 -7.28 26.37 2.49
N LEU A 118 -6.56 26.56 1.37
CA LEU A 118 -7.16 26.95 0.09
C LEU A 118 -7.81 25.79 -0.67
N LEU A 119 -7.65 24.56 -0.19
CA LEU A 119 -8.20 23.36 -0.84
C LEU A 119 -9.41 22.82 -0.07
N GLN A 120 -10.16 23.66 0.65
CA GLN A 120 -11.28 23.21 1.47
C GLN A 120 -12.61 23.25 0.69
N PRO A 121 -13.61 22.43 1.08
CA PRO A 121 -14.93 22.48 0.45
C PRO A 121 -15.55 23.88 0.55
N GLY A 122 -16.08 24.37 -0.56
CA GLY A 122 -16.65 25.71 -0.68
C GLY A 122 -15.65 26.79 -1.14
N GLU A 123 -14.36 26.51 -1.18
CA GLU A 123 -13.36 27.41 -1.75
C GLU A 123 -13.50 27.49 -3.28
N THR A 124 -13.23 28.67 -3.83
CA THR A 124 -13.39 28.96 -5.26
C THR A 124 -12.18 29.69 -5.81
N CYS A 125 -11.79 29.35 -7.04
CA CYS A 125 -10.66 29.98 -7.73
C CYS A 125 -10.98 30.12 -9.22
N PRO A 126 -10.65 31.27 -9.86
CA PRO A 126 -10.64 31.36 -11.31
C PRO A 126 -9.75 30.27 -11.95
N LEU A 127 -10.18 29.70 -13.07
CA LEU A 127 -9.48 28.61 -13.75
C LEU A 127 -8.06 28.99 -14.21
N ASP A 128 -7.85 30.26 -14.56
CA ASP A 128 -6.55 30.81 -14.95
C ASP A 128 -5.58 30.95 -13.77
N GLU A 129 -6.08 30.99 -12.54
CA GLU A 129 -5.29 31.04 -11.30
C GLU A 129 -5.08 29.67 -10.65
N ALA A 130 -5.88 28.65 -11.01
CA ALA A 130 -5.84 27.32 -10.40
C ALA A 130 -4.63 26.45 -10.79
N TYR A 131 -3.89 26.81 -11.85
CA TYR A 131 -2.74 26.05 -12.39
C TYR A 131 -1.36 26.64 -11.99
N CYS A 132 -1.21 27.13 -10.76
CA CYS A 132 0.07 27.62 -10.23
C CYS A 132 0.72 26.65 -9.23
#